data_AF-A0A931UWJ2-F1
#
_entry.id   AF-A0A931UWJ2-F1
#
_cell.length_a   1.000
_cell.length_b   1.000
_cell.length_c   1.000
_cell.angle_alpha   90.00
_cell.angle_beta   90.00
_cell.angle_gamma   90.00
#
_symmetry.space_group_name_H-M   'P 1'
#
loop_
_entity.id
_entity.type
_entity.pdbx_description
1 polymer ?
#
loop_
_entity_poly.entity_id
_entity_poly.type
_entity_poly.pdbx_seq_one_letter_code
_entity_poly.pdbx_strand_id
1 'polypeptide(L)'
;MRSHIRLGALAAVTFAAAVLTACTPADDPRKALVSQGCTLNSDCNAPLICAFRTCHEQCTSSRDCPSGARCVAGEKPHSVCQLPDERDCQTNADCAAGQVCGVDDQCRDACKTDRDCLVDQVCVVATCADPRELKDGTLEPSTRSDAGSDAPRGFGLPCEYTSQCPDPLVCRRDVCDHECLGDRDCEGGKACVDRVCRVRITDGGTCGAGLIACGSDASPVCVDPARDRSHCGGCDKACAVGEVCDRGACALSCPSGMVDCGGSCRVLASDRSNCGACGTTCATGQVCSGGACVASCSAPLVECSGGCHDLQVDPLHCGACGNVCTAGRSCTAGSCQIVCGSGTSLCGSACRDLAVDPNNCGTCGNVCPTGKSCVSGSCT
;
A
#
# COMPACT_ATOMS: atom_id res chain seq x y z
N MET A 1 -54.42 -22.51 -84.12
CA MET A 1 -54.74 -22.33 -82.68
C MET A 1 -53.75 -21.32 -82.11
N ARG A 2 -54.26 -20.29 -81.44
CA ARG A 2 -53.56 -19.15 -80.79
C ARG A 2 -52.40 -19.63 -79.89
N SER A 3 -51.26 -18.97 -79.65
CA SER A 3 -50.87 -17.57 -79.41
C SER A 3 -49.34 -17.45 -79.70
N HIS A 4 -48.77 -16.41 -80.33
CA HIS A 4 -48.35 -15.09 -79.78
C HIS A 4 -47.53 -15.21 -78.46
N ILE A 5 -46.37 -14.58 -78.19
CA ILE A 5 -45.76 -13.34 -78.67
C ILE A 5 -44.37 -13.14 -77.98
N ARG A 6 -43.42 -12.55 -78.74
CA ARG A 6 -42.35 -11.57 -78.40
C ARG A 6 -41.16 -11.84 -77.46
N LEU A 7 -39.99 -11.57 -78.06
CA LEU A 7 -38.76 -10.96 -77.52
C LEU A 7 -39.00 -9.89 -76.43
N GLY A 8 -38.18 -9.94 -75.38
CA GLY A 8 -37.96 -8.87 -74.40
C GLY A 8 -36.57 -9.03 -73.76
N ALA A 9 -35.80 -7.94 -73.71
CA ALA A 9 -34.39 -7.87 -73.40
C ALA A 9 -34.07 -7.64 -71.90
N LEU A 10 -32.78 -7.84 -71.56
CA LEU A 10 -32.01 -7.25 -70.45
C LEU A 10 -32.38 -7.60 -68.99
N ALA A 11 -31.43 -8.26 -68.29
CA ALA A 11 -30.90 -7.81 -66.99
C ALA A 11 -29.71 -8.70 -66.56
N ALA A 12 -28.49 -8.15 -66.62
CA ALA A 12 -27.33 -8.74 -65.94
C ALA A 12 -27.35 -8.28 -64.49
N VAL A 13 -27.57 -9.21 -63.55
CA VAL A 13 -27.53 -8.95 -62.11
C VAL A 13 -26.12 -9.26 -61.62
N THR A 14 -25.34 -8.21 -61.34
CA THR A 14 -24.04 -8.31 -60.66
C THR A 14 -24.26 -8.46 -59.15
N PHE A 15 -23.87 -9.61 -58.60
CA PHE A 15 -23.79 -9.81 -57.15
C PHE A 15 -22.56 -9.07 -56.60
N ALA A 16 -22.78 -7.94 -55.93
CA ALA A 16 -21.74 -7.28 -55.14
C ALA A 16 -21.65 -7.97 -53.77
N ALA A 17 -20.65 -8.82 -53.57
CA ALA A 17 -20.26 -9.32 -52.26
C ALA A 17 -19.51 -8.20 -51.51
N ALA A 18 -20.16 -7.58 -50.53
CA ALA A 18 -19.50 -6.64 -49.62
C ALA A 18 -18.60 -7.44 -48.65
N VAL A 19 -17.28 -7.39 -48.89
CA VAL A 19 -16.28 -7.84 -47.92
C VAL A 19 -16.19 -6.76 -46.85
N LEU A 20 -16.73 -7.02 -45.66
CA LEU A 20 -16.44 -6.25 -44.46
C LEU A 20 -14.99 -6.54 -44.05
N THR A 21 -14.05 -5.77 -44.58
CA THR A 21 -12.70 -5.65 -44.00
C THR A 21 -12.83 -5.02 -42.62
N ALA A 22 -12.78 -5.85 -41.57
CA ALA A 22 -12.50 -5.37 -40.23
C ALA A 22 -11.11 -4.73 -40.24
N CYS A 23 -11.01 -3.45 -39.90
CA CYS A 23 -9.74 -2.77 -39.72
C CYS A 23 -9.06 -3.31 -38.46
N THR A 24 -8.19 -4.31 -38.59
CA THR A 24 -7.16 -4.56 -37.57
C THR A 24 -6.07 -3.48 -37.75
N PRO A 25 -5.63 -2.79 -36.69
CA PRO A 25 -4.46 -1.92 -36.82
C PRO A 25 -3.29 -2.76 -37.35
N ALA A 26 -2.69 -2.32 -38.45
CA ALA A 26 -1.56 -3.02 -39.04
C ALA A 26 -0.32 -2.72 -38.18
N ASP A 27 0.24 -3.76 -37.55
CA ASP A 27 1.49 -3.66 -36.81
C ASP A 27 2.60 -3.15 -37.73
N ASP A 28 3.31 -2.08 -37.33
CA ASP A 28 4.51 -1.63 -38.04
C ASP A 28 5.67 -2.57 -37.64
N PRO A 29 6.21 -3.39 -38.55
CA PRO A 29 7.25 -4.37 -38.24
C PRO A 29 8.58 -3.73 -37.77
N ARG A 30 8.69 -2.40 -37.81
CA ARG A 30 9.84 -1.65 -37.29
C ARG A 30 9.67 -1.17 -35.85
N LYS A 31 8.48 -1.33 -35.25
CA LYS A 31 8.19 -0.88 -33.90
C LYS A 31 8.17 -2.03 -32.91
N ALA A 32 8.64 -1.75 -31.70
CA ALA A 32 8.73 -2.69 -30.61
C ALA A 32 7.34 -3.13 -30.14
N LEU A 33 7.17 -4.43 -29.93
CA LEU A 33 6.00 -5.05 -29.31
C LEU A 33 6.10 -5.01 -27.78
N VAL A 34 5.06 -5.45 -27.09
CA VAL A 34 5.06 -5.58 -25.62
C VAL A 34 6.31 -6.31 -25.12
N SER A 35 6.91 -5.83 -24.02
CA SER A 35 8.12 -6.38 -23.41
C SER A 35 9.41 -6.23 -24.22
N GLN A 36 9.38 -5.52 -25.36
CA GLN A 36 10.59 -5.21 -26.13
C GLN A 36 11.16 -3.84 -25.76
N GLY A 37 12.48 -3.71 -25.87
CA GLY A 37 13.19 -2.51 -25.45
C GLY A 37 12.81 -1.25 -26.25
N CYS A 38 12.77 -0.11 -25.58
CA CYS A 38 12.46 1.19 -26.17
C CYS A 38 13.20 2.32 -25.45
N THR A 39 13.26 3.47 -26.11
CA THR A 39 13.73 4.73 -25.51
C THR A 39 12.67 5.83 -25.53
N LEU A 40 11.75 5.78 -26.50
CA LEU A 40 10.67 6.74 -26.70
C LEU A 40 9.36 6.02 -27.02
N ASN A 41 8.23 6.66 -26.73
CA ASN A 41 6.89 6.14 -27.07
C ASN A 41 6.74 5.87 -28.58
N SER A 42 7.46 6.60 -29.44
CA SER A 42 7.44 6.39 -30.89
C SER A 42 8.05 5.05 -31.33
N ASP A 43 8.91 4.48 -30.49
CA ASP A 43 9.60 3.21 -30.75
C ASP A 43 8.64 2.03 -30.57
N CYS A 44 7.61 2.20 -29.75
CA CYS A 44 6.60 1.18 -29.47
C CYS A 44 5.47 1.21 -30.51
N ASN A 45 4.96 0.02 -30.83
CA ASN A 45 3.81 -0.11 -31.71
C ASN A 45 2.56 0.46 -31.03
N ALA A 46 1.79 1.30 -31.72
CA ALA A 46 0.65 1.96 -31.09
C ALA A 46 -0.43 0.92 -30.71
N PRO A 47 -1.04 0.98 -29.50
CA PRO A 47 -1.06 2.11 -28.55
C PRO A 47 -0.06 2.00 -27.38
N LEU A 48 1.00 1.20 -27.51
CA LEU A 48 1.95 0.95 -26.42
C LEU A 48 2.76 2.19 -26.05
N ILE A 49 3.18 2.25 -24.78
CA ILE A 49 3.95 3.33 -24.19
C ILE A 49 5.30 2.79 -23.74
N CYS A 50 6.36 3.58 -23.92
CA CYS A 50 7.67 3.25 -23.41
C CYS A 50 7.75 3.61 -21.93
N ALA A 51 7.90 2.61 -21.06
CA ALA A 51 8.12 2.77 -19.63
C ALA A 51 9.18 1.78 -19.18
N PHE A 52 9.99 2.12 -18.18
CA PHE A 52 11.03 1.22 -17.65
C PHE A 52 12.02 0.67 -18.70
N ARG A 53 12.14 1.36 -19.85
CA ARG A 53 12.93 0.98 -21.05
C ARG A 53 12.37 -0.20 -21.85
N THR A 54 11.12 -0.59 -21.61
CA THR A 54 10.39 -1.61 -22.39
C THR A 54 9.01 -1.07 -22.81
N CYS A 55 8.40 -1.65 -23.84
CA CYS A 55 7.08 -1.24 -24.30
C CYS A 55 5.99 -1.94 -23.49
N HIS A 56 5.04 -1.15 -22.98
CA HIS A 56 3.93 -1.60 -22.16
C HIS A 56 2.57 -1.19 -22.72
N GLU A 57 1.55 -1.94 -22.31
CA GLU A 57 0.16 -1.52 -22.45
C GLU A 57 -0.16 -0.42 -21.43
N GLN A 58 -0.83 0.63 -21.87
CA GLN A 58 -1.31 1.70 -20.98
C GLN A 58 -2.52 1.22 -20.18
N CYS A 59 -2.59 1.62 -18.91
CA CYS A 59 -3.74 1.34 -18.04
C CYS A 59 -4.16 2.57 -17.24
N THR A 60 -5.39 2.54 -16.74
CA THR A 60 -5.88 3.46 -15.69
C THR A 60 -6.14 2.72 -14.38
N SER A 61 -6.47 1.43 -14.45
CA SER A 61 -6.57 0.52 -13.31
C SER A 61 -6.03 -0.87 -13.65
N SER A 62 -5.72 -1.69 -12.65
CA SER A 62 -5.29 -3.09 -12.86
C SER A 62 -6.32 -3.96 -13.59
N ARG A 63 -7.58 -3.50 -13.73
CA ARG A 63 -8.61 -4.20 -14.52
C ARG A 63 -8.42 -4.06 -16.03
N ASP A 64 -7.68 -3.05 -16.48
CA ASP A 64 -7.38 -2.83 -17.89
C ASP A 64 -6.28 -3.78 -18.38
N CYS A 65 -5.56 -4.41 -17.45
CA CYS A 65 -4.37 -5.18 -17.74
C CYS A 65 -4.66 -6.66 -18.02
N PRO A 66 -4.00 -7.26 -19.02
CA PRO A 66 -4.18 -8.66 -19.37
C PRO A 66 -3.66 -9.56 -18.26
N SER A 67 -4.23 -10.77 -18.18
CA SER A 67 -3.79 -11.81 -17.24
C SER A 67 -3.80 -11.41 -15.76
N GLY A 68 -4.56 -10.36 -15.40
CA GLY A 68 -4.64 -9.84 -14.03
C GLY A 68 -3.35 -9.13 -13.58
N ALA A 69 -2.55 -8.61 -14.53
CA ALA A 69 -1.37 -7.83 -14.19
C ALA A 69 -1.75 -6.53 -13.46
N ARG A 70 -0.81 -6.03 -12.65
CA ARG A 70 -0.99 -4.80 -11.88
C ARG A 70 -0.76 -3.59 -12.78
N CYS A 71 -1.63 -2.59 -12.67
CA CYS A 71 -1.35 -1.28 -13.24
C CYS A 71 -0.39 -0.53 -12.31
N VAL A 72 0.74 -0.05 -12.82
CA VAL A 72 1.75 0.64 -12.02
C VAL A 72 2.09 2.00 -12.59
N ALA A 73 2.60 2.90 -11.75
CA ALA A 73 2.99 4.24 -12.15
C ALA A 73 4.19 4.15 -13.11
N GLY A 74 3.96 4.53 -14.37
CA GLY A 74 5.04 4.69 -15.36
C GLY A 74 5.63 6.10 -15.31
N GLU A 75 6.28 6.50 -16.41
CA GLU A 75 6.71 7.88 -16.57
C GLU A 75 5.48 8.79 -16.74
N LYS A 76 5.30 9.73 -15.80
CA LYS A 76 4.16 10.65 -15.80
C LYS A 76 4.03 11.32 -17.19
N PRO A 77 2.82 11.37 -17.76
CA PRO A 77 1.53 11.16 -17.11
C PRO A 77 0.94 9.74 -17.23
N HIS A 78 1.70 8.75 -17.72
CA HIS A 78 1.13 7.46 -18.12
C HIS A 78 1.37 6.36 -17.08
N SER A 79 0.34 5.55 -16.84
CA SER A 79 0.43 4.30 -16.08
C SER A 79 0.43 3.11 -17.02
N VAL A 80 1.11 2.04 -16.62
CA VAL A 80 1.41 0.90 -17.50
C VAL A 80 1.15 -0.42 -16.80
N CYS A 81 0.75 -1.43 -17.57
CA CYS A 81 0.60 -2.79 -17.06
C CYS A 81 1.97 -3.40 -16.79
N GLN A 82 2.20 -3.82 -15.55
CA GLN A 82 3.47 -4.39 -15.10
C GLN A 82 3.75 -5.72 -15.82
N LEU A 83 4.98 -5.87 -16.33
CA LEU A 83 5.41 -7.09 -16.99
C LEU A 83 5.83 -8.15 -15.96
N PRO A 84 5.67 -9.45 -16.25
CA PRO A 84 6.09 -10.53 -15.34
C PRO A 84 7.55 -10.45 -14.91
N ASP A 85 8.45 -10.10 -15.85
CA ASP A 85 9.91 -10.06 -15.62
C ASP A 85 10.36 -8.87 -14.76
N GLU A 86 9.49 -7.88 -14.53
CA GLU A 86 9.76 -6.68 -13.74
C GLU A 86 9.04 -6.71 -12.37
N ARG A 87 8.34 -7.80 -12.08
CA ARG A 87 7.48 -7.91 -10.92
C ARG A 87 8.23 -8.41 -9.70
N ASP A 88 9.09 -9.40 -9.84
CA ASP A 88 9.74 -10.06 -8.71
C ASP A 88 10.98 -9.25 -8.24
N CYS A 89 11.16 -9.10 -6.93
CA CYS A 89 12.29 -8.37 -6.35
C CYS A 89 12.83 -9.02 -5.07
N GLN A 90 14.07 -8.70 -4.73
CA GLN A 90 14.66 -8.99 -3.41
C GLN A 90 14.98 -7.70 -2.65
N THR A 91 15.21 -6.61 -3.37
CA THR A 91 15.53 -5.28 -2.86
C THR A 91 14.87 -4.21 -3.70
N ASN A 92 14.79 -2.98 -3.20
CA ASN A 92 14.28 -1.84 -3.98
C ASN A 92 15.11 -1.54 -5.24
N ALA A 93 16.37 -2.01 -5.31
CA ALA A 93 17.22 -1.82 -6.47
C ALA A 93 16.83 -2.70 -7.66
N ASP A 94 16.08 -3.77 -7.42
CA ASP A 94 15.55 -4.64 -8.47
C ASP A 94 14.32 -4.03 -9.15
N CYS A 95 13.70 -3.04 -8.52
CA CYS A 95 12.46 -2.43 -8.98
C CYS A 95 12.68 -1.23 -9.90
N ALA A 96 11.81 -1.09 -10.89
CA ALA A 96 11.88 -0.02 -11.86
C ALA A 96 11.36 1.31 -11.30
N ALA A 97 11.98 2.41 -11.74
CA ALA A 97 11.60 3.82 -11.57
C ALA A 97 10.57 4.14 -10.45
N GLY A 98 11.06 4.29 -9.21
CA GLY A 98 10.27 4.80 -8.08
C GLY A 98 9.40 3.75 -7.37
N GLN A 99 9.43 2.51 -7.84
CA GLN A 99 8.85 1.37 -7.13
C GLN A 99 9.75 0.92 -5.98
N VAL A 100 9.12 0.25 -5.03
CA VAL A 100 9.76 -0.38 -3.88
C VAL A 100 9.38 -1.86 -3.83
N CYS A 101 10.23 -2.67 -3.23
CA CYS A 101 9.99 -4.08 -3.05
C CYS A 101 9.02 -4.28 -1.87
N GLY A 102 7.83 -4.80 -2.18
CA GLY A 102 6.80 -5.11 -1.20
C GLY A 102 7.17 -6.29 -0.30
N VAL A 103 6.42 -6.45 0.79
CA VAL A 103 6.60 -7.57 1.73
C VAL A 103 6.31 -8.95 1.13
N ASP A 104 5.73 -8.97 -0.06
CA ASP A 104 5.40 -10.15 -0.86
C ASP A 104 6.41 -10.44 -1.97
N ASP A 105 7.60 -9.82 -1.92
CA ASP A 105 8.68 -9.92 -2.91
C ASP A 105 8.28 -9.46 -4.32
N GLN A 106 7.37 -8.48 -4.38
CA GLN A 106 6.94 -7.86 -5.64
C GLN A 106 7.18 -6.36 -5.66
N CYS A 107 7.67 -5.85 -6.79
CA CYS A 107 7.80 -4.43 -7.06
C CYS A 107 6.43 -3.76 -7.12
N ARG A 108 6.25 -2.74 -6.30
CA ARG A 108 5.01 -2.00 -6.10
C ARG A 108 5.32 -0.50 -6.08
N ASP A 109 4.34 0.30 -6.47
CA ASP A 109 4.47 1.74 -6.30
C ASP A 109 4.55 2.07 -4.80
N ALA A 110 5.51 2.92 -4.42
CA ALA A 110 5.66 3.34 -3.04
C ALA A 110 4.51 4.25 -2.62
N CYS A 111 4.06 4.13 -1.37
CA CYS A 111 3.00 4.99 -0.86
C CYS A 111 3.18 5.31 0.61
N LYS A 112 2.80 6.54 1.00
CA LYS A 112 2.55 6.92 2.40
C LYS A 112 1.08 6.74 2.75
N THR A 113 0.22 6.97 1.77
CA THR A 113 -1.24 6.88 1.88
C THR A 113 -1.82 6.33 0.57
N ASP A 114 -3.07 5.87 0.57
CA ASP A 114 -3.74 5.40 -0.66
C ASP A 114 -3.74 6.45 -1.78
N ARG A 115 -3.53 7.73 -1.47
CA ARG A 115 -3.46 8.81 -2.47
C ARG A 115 -2.23 8.73 -3.36
N ASP A 116 -1.19 8.03 -2.92
CA ASP A 116 0.02 7.83 -3.71
C ASP A 116 -0.17 6.69 -4.72
N CYS A 117 -1.25 5.89 -4.57
CA CYS A 117 -1.57 4.75 -5.40
C CYS A 117 -2.49 5.09 -6.57
N LEU A 118 -2.49 4.21 -7.58
CA LEU A 118 -3.38 4.32 -8.73
C LEU A 118 -4.82 3.98 -8.37
N VAL A 119 -5.73 4.27 -9.30
CA VAL A 119 -7.17 4.04 -9.12
C VAL A 119 -7.43 2.58 -8.76
N ASP A 120 -8.25 2.36 -7.73
CA ASP A 120 -8.63 1.08 -7.13
C ASP A 120 -7.53 0.37 -6.32
N GLN A 121 -6.34 0.96 -6.12
CA GLN A 121 -5.31 0.45 -5.23
C GLN A 121 -5.36 1.09 -3.84
N VAL A 122 -4.84 0.38 -2.85
CA VAL A 122 -4.74 0.82 -1.45
C VAL A 122 -3.30 0.74 -0.97
N CYS A 123 -2.91 1.65 -0.08
CA CYS A 123 -1.58 1.69 0.48
C CYS A 123 -1.50 0.77 1.69
N VAL A 124 -0.78 -0.34 1.55
CA VAL A 124 -0.64 -1.35 2.59
C VAL A 124 0.84 -1.61 2.82
N VAL A 125 1.27 -1.45 4.06
CA VAL A 125 2.69 -1.54 4.45
C VAL A 125 3.56 -0.65 3.55
N ALA A 126 3.07 0.55 3.26
CA ALA A 126 3.70 1.58 2.43
C ALA A 126 4.07 1.17 0.99
N THR A 127 3.35 0.17 0.47
CA THR A 127 3.34 -0.20 -0.94
C THR A 127 1.90 -0.25 -1.47
N CYS A 128 1.71 0.10 -2.74
CA CYS A 128 0.40 0.04 -3.37
C CYS A 128 0.02 -1.41 -3.73
N ALA A 129 -1.19 -1.79 -3.34
CA ALA A 129 -1.74 -3.11 -3.59
C ALA A 129 -3.16 -3.04 -4.10
N ASP A 130 -3.51 -3.96 -4.99
CA ASP A 130 -4.91 -4.16 -5.36
C ASP A 130 -5.64 -4.83 -4.19
N PRO A 131 -6.85 -4.38 -3.79
CA PRO A 131 -7.61 -4.98 -2.68
C PRO A 131 -7.86 -6.49 -2.82
N ARG A 132 -7.81 -7.02 -4.05
CA ARG A 132 -7.97 -8.44 -4.35
C ARG A 132 -6.75 -9.28 -3.95
N GLU A 133 -5.59 -8.65 -3.77
CA GLU A 133 -4.34 -9.27 -3.36
C GLU A 133 -4.24 -9.38 -1.82
N LEU A 134 -5.11 -8.67 -1.10
CA LEU A 134 -5.06 -8.59 0.36
C LEU A 134 -5.82 -9.74 1.01
N LYS A 135 -5.24 -10.31 2.07
CA LYS A 135 -5.95 -11.18 3.01
C LYS A 135 -6.06 -10.43 4.33
N ASP A 136 -7.27 -10.34 4.88
CA ASP A 136 -7.55 -9.60 6.12
C ASP A 136 -7.03 -8.14 6.12
N GLY A 137 -7.02 -7.51 4.93
CA GLY A 137 -6.59 -6.12 4.74
C GLY A 137 -5.08 -5.90 4.66
N THR A 138 -4.27 -6.97 4.64
CA THR A 138 -2.82 -6.86 4.52
C THR A 138 -2.28 -7.68 3.35
N LEU A 139 -1.08 -7.31 2.88
CA LEU A 139 -0.32 -8.14 1.95
C LEU A 139 0.28 -9.31 2.73
N GLU A 140 0.00 -10.51 2.26
CA GLU A 140 0.60 -11.70 2.82
C GLU A 140 2.08 -11.75 2.43
N PRO A 141 2.97 -11.90 3.41
CA PRO A 141 4.39 -12.01 3.13
C PRO A 141 4.67 -13.22 2.25
N SER A 142 5.61 -13.06 1.32
CA SER A 142 6.06 -14.18 0.51
C SER A 142 6.64 -15.28 1.40
N THR A 143 6.33 -16.54 1.07
CA THR A 143 6.93 -17.71 1.71
C THR A 143 8.26 -18.09 1.07
N ARG A 144 8.82 -17.29 0.14
CA ARG A 144 10.21 -17.47 -0.30
C ARG A 144 11.09 -17.19 0.90
N SER A 145 11.45 -18.28 1.55
CA SER A 145 12.56 -18.35 2.48
C SER A 145 13.86 -18.21 1.69
N ASP A 146 14.17 -17.00 1.24
CA ASP A 146 15.50 -16.63 0.77
C ASP A 146 16.13 -15.83 1.94
N ALA A 147 16.71 -16.43 2.98
CA ALA A 147 18.03 -17.06 2.91
C ALA A 147 19.02 -16.32 1.98
N GLY A 148 18.99 -14.98 1.92
CA GLY A 148 19.96 -14.25 1.09
C GLY A 148 20.02 -12.72 1.16
N SER A 149 18.95 -12.00 1.52
CA SER A 149 19.00 -10.53 1.59
C SER A 149 18.91 -10.02 3.04
N ASP A 150 19.95 -9.31 3.49
CA ASP A 150 20.05 -8.69 4.81
C ASP A 150 19.06 -7.51 5.04
N ALA A 151 18.04 -7.34 4.20
CA ALA A 151 17.09 -6.23 4.28
C ALA A 151 15.79 -6.69 4.99
N PRO A 152 15.47 -6.17 6.19
CA PRO A 152 14.21 -6.47 6.88
C PRO A 152 13.01 -6.01 6.06
N ARG A 153 11.86 -6.66 6.29
CA ARG A 153 10.58 -6.20 5.73
C ARG A 153 10.32 -4.73 6.09
N GLY A 154 9.99 -3.94 5.08
CA GLY A 154 9.72 -2.51 5.24
C GLY A 154 10.93 -1.59 5.07
N PHE A 155 12.05 -2.13 4.60
CA PHE A 155 13.23 -1.34 4.24
C PHE A 155 12.94 -0.43 3.02
N GLY A 156 13.20 0.86 3.17
CA GLY A 156 12.94 1.91 2.19
C GLY A 156 11.50 2.43 2.15
N LEU A 157 10.62 1.97 3.05
CA LEU A 157 9.26 2.50 3.14
C LEU A 157 9.27 3.96 3.56
N PRO A 158 8.45 4.82 2.95
CA PRO A 158 8.39 6.20 3.36
C PRO A 158 7.87 6.37 4.80
N CYS A 159 8.47 7.28 5.55
CA CYS A 159 8.12 7.55 6.93
C CYS A 159 8.34 9.04 7.28
N GLU A 160 7.75 9.47 8.39
CA GLU A 160 7.95 10.75 9.05
C GLU A 160 8.45 10.53 10.49
N TYR A 161 8.01 9.45 11.14
CA TYR A 161 8.43 9.05 12.48
C TYR A 161 8.88 7.60 12.50
N THR A 162 9.86 7.27 13.35
CA THR A 162 10.35 5.89 13.56
C THR A 162 9.25 4.91 13.94
N SER A 163 8.18 5.36 14.61
CA SER A 163 7.03 4.51 14.95
C SER A 163 6.25 3.98 13.74
N GLN A 164 6.46 4.55 12.55
CA GLN A 164 5.85 4.08 11.30
C GLN A 164 6.69 3.01 10.61
N CYS A 165 7.92 2.80 11.08
CA CYS A 165 8.81 1.80 10.53
C CYS A 165 8.63 0.46 11.24
N PRO A 166 8.55 -0.65 10.50
CA PRO A 166 8.63 -1.97 11.11
C PRO A 166 9.98 -2.11 11.83
N ASP A 167 9.96 -2.65 13.04
CA ASP A 167 11.20 -2.97 13.76
C ASP A 167 12.10 -3.87 12.88
N PRO A 168 13.44 -3.71 12.88
CA PRO A 168 14.26 -2.79 13.68
C PRO A 168 14.57 -1.47 12.94
N LEU A 169 13.77 -1.11 11.94
CA LEU A 169 14.05 0.04 11.09
C LEU A 169 13.65 1.33 11.79
N VAL A 170 14.41 2.39 11.52
CA VAL A 170 14.15 3.74 12.01
C VAL A 170 13.90 4.68 10.84
N CYS A 171 13.15 5.75 11.10
CA CYS A 171 12.89 6.72 10.06
C CYS A 171 14.11 7.63 9.86
N ARG A 172 14.80 7.47 8.73
CA ARG A 172 15.95 8.30 8.34
C ARG A 172 15.79 8.80 6.92
N ARG A 173 15.88 10.13 6.74
CA ARG A 173 15.73 10.78 5.42
C ARG A 173 14.41 10.41 4.75
N ASP A 174 13.33 10.45 5.54
CA ASP A 174 11.96 10.14 5.12
C ASP A 174 11.73 8.70 4.62
N VAL A 175 12.65 7.77 4.90
CA VAL A 175 12.51 6.34 4.62
C VAL A 175 12.91 5.48 5.82
N CYS A 176 12.27 4.32 5.96
CA CYS A 176 12.58 3.32 6.96
C CYS A 176 13.87 2.63 6.57
N ASP A 177 14.93 2.90 7.32
CA ASP A 177 16.27 2.41 7.05
C ASP A 177 16.81 1.77 8.33
N HIS A 178 17.92 1.08 8.22
CA HIS A 178 18.67 0.66 9.39
C HIS A 178 19.16 1.88 10.17
N GLU A 179 19.23 1.74 11.50
CA GLU A 179 19.82 2.80 12.33
C GLU A 179 21.30 2.98 11.97
N CYS A 180 21.99 1.87 11.71
CA CYS A 180 23.40 1.81 11.32
C CYS A 180 23.70 0.67 10.34
N LEU A 181 24.74 0.85 9.52
CA LEU A 181 25.36 -0.19 8.69
C LEU A 181 26.71 -0.63 9.27
N GLY A 182 27.35 0.21 10.08
CA GLY A 182 28.53 -0.13 10.87
C GLY A 182 28.71 0.81 12.07
N ASP A 183 29.67 0.50 12.95
CA ASP A 183 29.91 1.25 14.20
C ASP A 183 30.12 2.76 13.99
N ARG A 184 30.64 3.15 12.83
CA ARG A 184 30.90 4.56 12.48
C ARG A 184 29.63 5.39 12.33
N ASP A 185 28.50 4.75 12.07
CA ASP A 185 27.21 5.41 11.95
C ASP A 185 26.60 5.73 13.33
N CYS A 186 27.17 5.16 14.40
CA CYS A 186 26.67 5.28 15.75
C CYS A 186 27.46 6.32 16.55
N GLU A 187 26.75 7.34 17.05
CA GLU A 187 27.35 8.38 17.89
C GLU A 187 27.77 7.83 19.26
N GLY A 188 28.82 8.43 19.84
CA GLY A 188 29.23 8.15 21.21
C GLY A 188 29.92 6.79 21.45
N GLY A 189 30.54 6.21 20.42
CA GLY A 189 31.30 4.95 20.55
C GLY A 189 30.43 3.70 20.68
N LYS A 190 29.15 3.81 20.33
CA LYS A 190 28.20 2.70 20.25
C LYS A 190 28.59 1.71 19.13
N ALA A 191 28.23 0.44 19.31
CA ALA A 191 28.35 -0.59 18.28
C ALA A 191 27.13 -0.59 17.38
N CYS A 192 27.33 -0.91 16.11
CA CYS A 192 26.23 -1.37 15.27
C CYS A 192 26.07 -2.88 15.45
N VAL A 193 25.01 -3.29 16.15
CA VAL A 193 24.68 -4.71 16.36
C VAL A 193 23.24 -4.93 15.95
N ASP A 194 23.04 -5.88 15.03
CA ASP A 194 21.76 -6.15 14.38
C ASP A 194 21.14 -4.89 13.76
N ARG A 195 21.99 -4.02 13.20
CA ARG A 195 21.61 -2.78 12.50
C ARG A 195 20.99 -1.70 13.40
N VAL A 196 21.16 -1.84 14.71
CA VAL A 196 20.76 -0.91 15.78
C VAL A 196 22.00 -0.42 16.53
N CYS A 197 22.05 0.87 16.88
CA CYS A 197 23.17 1.46 17.59
C CYS A 197 23.09 1.18 19.11
N ARG A 198 23.90 0.22 19.57
CA ARG A 198 23.91 -0.24 20.96
C ARG A 198 25.11 0.26 21.74
N VAL A 199 24.94 0.50 23.03
CA VAL A 199 26.06 0.87 23.91
C VAL A 199 27.01 -0.32 24.04
N ARG A 200 28.29 -0.13 23.69
CA ARG A 200 29.34 -1.10 24.01
C ARG A 200 29.66 -1.03 25.49
N ILE A 201 29.83 -2.19 26.10
CA ILE A 201 30.48 -2.29 27.39
C ILE A 201 31.99 -2.31 27.14
N THR A 202 32.69 -1.23 27.50
CA THR A 202 34.15 -1.15 27.51
C THR A 202 34.67 -1.04 28.94
N ASP A 203 35.87 -1.58 29.21
CA ASP A 203 36.66 -1.37 30.44
C ASP A 203 35.87 -1.41 31.77
N GLY A 204 35.28 -2.57 32.10
CA GLY A 204 34.61 -2.78 33.38
C GLY A 204 33.26 -2.05 33.55
N GLY A 205 32.72 -1.47 32.47
CA GLY A 205 31.37 -0.92 32.45
C GLY A 205 30.29 -1.98 32.67
N THR A 206 29.13 -1.56 33.17
CA THR A 206 27.93 -2.39 33.28
C THR A 206 26.78 -1.73 32.52
N CYS A 207 25.83 -2.53 32.04
CA CYS A 207 24.62 -1.98 31.47
C CYS A 207 23.82 -1.20 32.53
N GLY A 208 23.20 -0.10 32.09
CA GLY A 208 22.32 0.71 32.93
C GLY A 208 21.10 -0.10 33.42
N ALA A 209 20.39 0.42 34.42
CA ALA A 209 19.23 -0.25 35.00
C ALA A 209 18.20 -0.64 33.92
N GLY A 210 17.77 -1.90 33.94
CA GLY A 210 16.81 -2.46 32.99
C GLY A 210 17.42 -3.02 31.71
N LEU A 211 18.71 -2.79 31.45
CA LEU A 211 19.43 -3.36 30.30
C LEU A 211 20.22 -4.61 30.71
N ILE A 212 20.40 -5.55 29.78
CA ILE A 212 21.26 -6.71 29.96
C ILE A 212 22.43 -6.68 28.97
N ALA A 213 23.54 -7.30 29.34
CA ALA A 213 24.68 -7.48 28.46
C ALA A 213 24.44 -8.71 27.57
N CYS A 214 24.43 -8.52 26.26
CA CYS A 214 24.35 -9.59 25.26
C CYS A 214 25.48 -9.49 24.24
N GLY A 215 25.67 -10.54 23.45
CA GLY A 215 26.83 -10.69 22.56
C GLY A 215 27.96 -11.51 23.22
N SER A 216 29.11 -11.57 22.55
CA SER A 216 30.26 -12.33 23.07
C SER A 216 31.00 -11.59 24.18
N ASP A 217 31.71 -12.32 25.04
CA ASP A 217 32.54 -11.74 26.11
C ASP A 217 33.57 -10.72 25.59
N ALA A 218 33.95 -10.83 24.31
CA ALA A 218 34.90 -9.93 23.67
C ALA A 218 34.26 -8.64 23.12
N SER A 219 32.94 -8.59 22.98
CA SER A 219 32.21 -7.40 22.51
C SER A 219 30.78 -7.37 23.05
N PRO A 220 30.60 -7.26 24.38
CA PRO A 220 29.28 -7.18 24.97
C PRO A 220 28.62 -5.82 24.66
N VAL A 221 27.35 -5.88 24.32
CA VAL A 221 26.48 -4.71 24.09
C VAL A 221 25.30 -4.73 25.05
N CYS A 222 24.84 -3.53 25.40
CA CYS A 222 23.65 -3.39 26.23
C CYS A 222 22.39 -3.42 25.38
N VAL A 223 21.46 -4.27 25.77
CA VAL A 223 20.17 -4.49 25.11
C VAL A 223 19.05 -4.33 26.13
N ASP A 224 17.90 -3.81 25.71
CA ASP A 224 16.71 -3.70 26.56
C ASP A 224 15.86 -4.95 26.37
N PRO A 225 15.94 -5.97 27.25
CA PRO A 225 15.19 -7.19 27.05
C PRO A 225 13.68 -7.01 27.24
N ALA A 226 13.20 -5.84 27.66
CA ALA A 226 11.78 -5.57 27.79
C ALA A 226 11.14 -5.04 26.50
N ARG A 227 11.95 -4.60 25.53
CA ARG A 227 11.50 -3.91 24.31
C ARG A 227 12.22 -4.33 23.05
N ASP A 228 13.40 -4.92 23.18
CA ASP A 228 14.19 -5.39 22.05
C ASP A 228 13.63 -6.70 21.52
N ARG A 229 13.15 -6.69 20.28
CA ARG A 229 12.59 -7.91 19.68
C ARG A 229 13.63 -9.00 19.46
N SER A 230 14.90 -8.66 19.27
CA SER A 230 15.99 -9.63 19.01
C SER A 230 16.50 -10.25 20.30
N HIS A 231 16.20 -9.62 21.45
CA HIS A 231 16.65 -10.05 22.77
C HIS A 231 15.51 -10.04 23.81
N CYS A 232 14.31 -10.46 23.41
CA CYS A 232 13.12 -10.32 24.23
C CYS A 232 13.12 -11.30 25.42
N GLY A 233 13.20 -10.75 26.63
CA GLY A 233 13.32 -11.53 27.86
C GLY A 233 14.66 -12.26 28.02
N GLY A 234 15.68 -11.91 27.23
CA GLY A 234 17.03 -12.49 27.32
C GLY A 234 17.80 -12.43 26.00
N CYS A 235 19.11 -12.65 26.06
CA CYS A 235 19.97 -12.66 24.88
C CYS A 235 19.51 -13.68 23.84
N ASP A 236 19.60 -13.27 22.58
CA ASP A 236 19.29 -14.05 21.38
C ASP A 236 17.87 -14.69 21.35
N LYS A 237 16.94 -14.13 22.14
CA LYS A 237 15.52 -14.50 22.12
C LYS A 237 14.75 -13.60 21.16
N ALA A 238 14.93 -13.87 19.86
CA ALA A 238 14.22 -13.13 18.82
C ALA A 238 12.72 -13.48 18.79
N CYS A 239 11.86 -12.47 18.69
CA CYS A 239 10.42 -12.65 18.49
C CYS A 239 10.11 -13.12 17.07
N ALA A 240 8.99 -13.82 16.91
CA ALA A 240 8.55 -14.26 15.60
C ALA A 240 8.12 -13.05 14.75
N VAL A 241 8.02 -13.29 13.45
CA VAL A 241 7.53 -12.30 12.50
C VAL A 241 6.11 -11.85 12.91
N GLY A 242 5.90 -10.53 13.01
CA GLY A 242 4.63 -9.92 13.41
C GLY A 242 4.49 -9.67 14.92
N GLU A 243 5.42 -10.16 15.72
CA GLU A 243 5.47 -9.92 17.15
C GLU A 243 6.39 -8.74 17.50
N VAL A 244 6.04 -8.06 18.59
CA VAL A 244 6.87 -7.05 19.27
C VAL A 244 7.27 -7.58 20.64
N CYS A 245 8.38 -7.08 21.17
CA CYS A 245 8.72 -7.35 22.56
C CYS A 245 7.92 -6.42 23.47
N ASP A 246 6.94 -6.97 24.18
CA ASP A 246 6.14 -6.25 25.18
C ASP A 246 6.49 -6.77 26.57
N ARG A 247 7.19 -5.94 27.36
CA ARG A 247 7.60 -6.24 28.74
C ARG A 247 8.39 -7.56 28.87
N GLY A 248 9.19 -7.89 27.86
CA GLY A 248 10.07 -9.06 27.87
C GLY A 248 9.41 -10.37 27.47
N ALA A 249 8.23 -10.30 26.88
CA ALA A 249 7.61 -11.39 26.17
C ALA A 249 7.30 -10.97 24.73
N CYS A 250 7.51 -11.88 23.79
CA CYS A 250 7.06 -11.69 22.42
C CYS A 250 5.53 -11.75 22.40
N ALA A 251 4.90 -10.74 21.82
CA ALA A 251 3.47 -10.61 21.72
C ALA A 251 3.09 -10.03 20.35
N LEU A 252 1.94 -10.44 19.81
CA LEU A 252 1.44 -9.89 18.56
C LEU A 252 1.17 -8.37 18.72
N SER A 253 1.67 -7.57 17.78
CA SER A 253 1.35 -6.13 17.76
C SER A 253 -0.01 -5.89 17.12
N CYS A 254 -0.98 -5.45 17.91
CA CYS A 254 -2.30 -5.10 17.39
C CYS A 254 -2.47 -3.58 17.20
N PRO A 255 -3.07 -3.14 16.07
CA PRO A 255 -3.44 -1.74 15.88
C PRO A 255 -4.32 -1.21 17.03
N SER A 256 -4.27 0.11 17.24
CA SER A 256 -5.05 0.80 18.26
C SER A 256 -6.54 0.41 18.20
N GLY A 257 -7.08 -0.06 19.33
CA GLY A 257 -8.48 -0.49 19.44
C GLY A 257 -8.73 -1.97 19.12
N MET A 258 -7.70 -2.73 18.78
CA MET A 258 -7.74 -4.19 18.63
C MET A 258 -7.06 -4.89 19.81
N VAL A 259 -7.47 -6.13 20.05
CA VAL A 259 -6.90 -7.00 21.08
C VAL A 259 -6.42 -8.30 20.44
N ASP A 260 -5.25 -8.78 20.88
CA ASP A 260 -4.74 -10.09 20.47
C ASP A 260 -5.59 -11.21 21.09
N CYS A 261 -6.31 -11.93 20.23
CA CYS A 261 -7.11 -13.10 20.58
C CYS A 261 -6.47 -14.41 20.11
N GLY A 262 -5.26 -14.68 20.60
CA GLY A 262 -4.55 -15.94 20.36
C GLY A 262 -3.79 -15.95 19.04
N GLY A 263 -3.09 -14.87 18.72
CA GLY A 263 -2.35 -14.68 17.46
C GLY A 263 -3.17 -13.99 16.37
N SER A 264 -4.24 -13.28 16.73
CA SER A 264 -5.06 -12.53 15.77
C SER A 264 -5.68 -11.30 16.40
N CYS A 265 -5.49 -10.14 15.78
CA CYS A 265 -6.04 -8.88 16.27
C CYS A 265 -7.53 -8.76 15.96
N ARG A 266 -8.34 -8.57 17.01
CA ARG A 266 -9.81 -8.51 16.92
C ARG A 266 -10.35 -7.23 17.55
N VAL A 267 -11.42 -6.68 16.96
CA VAL A 267 -12.17 -5.56 17.53
C VAL A 267 -13.25 -6.11 18.46
N LEU A 268 -12.99 -6.18 19.76
CA LEU A 268 -13.90 -6.82 20.72
C LEU A 268 -15.28 -6.14 20.83
N ALA A 269 -15.41 -4.90 20.34
CA ALA A 269 -16.65 -4.14 20.40
C ALA A 269 -17.71 -4.60 19.37
N SER A 270 -17.27 -5.23 18.28
CA SER A 270 -18.11 -5.60 17.13
C SER A 270 -17.84 -7.00 16.58
N ASP A 271 -16.76 -7.67 16.99
CA ASP A 271 -16.48 -9.04 16.58
C ASP A 271 -17.40 -10.03 17.31
N ARG A 272 -18.31 -10.65 16.56
CA ARG A 272 -19.24 -11.67 17.05
C ARG A 272 -18.57 -12.87 17.72
N SER A 273 -17.37 -13.23 17.29
CA SER A 273 -16.62 -14.39 17.80
C SER A 273 -15.74 -14.05 19.00
N ASN A 274 -15.57 -12.76 19.29
CA ASN A 274 -14.68 -12.22 20.34
C ASN A 274 -15.35 -11.06 21.08
N CYS A 275 -16.65 -11.14 21.36
CA CYS A 275 -17.43 -10.01 21.83
C CYS A 275 -17.15 -9.70 23.30
N GLY A 276 -16.56 -8.53 23.57
CA GLY A 276 -16.17 -8.08 24.91
C GLY A 276 -14.91 -8.75 25.48
N ALA A 277 -14.62 -9.99 25.07
CA ALA A 277 -13.39 -10.71 25.39
C ALA A 277 -13.09 -11.77 24.32
N CYS A 278 -11.81 -12.09 24.15
CA CYS A 278 -11.35 -13.11 23.21
C CYS A 278 -12.03 -14.47 23.45
N GLY A 279 -12.47 -15.11 22.37
CA GLY A 279 -13.21 -16.38 22.40
C GLY A 279 -14.67 -16.29 22.85
N THR A 280 -15.16 -15.10 23.24
CA THR A 280 -16.57 -14.90 23.59
C THR A 280 -17.41 -14.83 22.32
N THR A 281 -17.97 -15.97 21.92
CA THR A 281 -18.85 -16.04 20.75
C THR A 281 -20.30 -15.78 21.13
N CYS A 282 -20.96 -14.85 20.44
CA CYS A 282 -22.39 -14.62 20.62
C CYS A 282 -23.23 -15.79 20.09
N ALA A 283 -24.33 -16.10 20.77
CA ALA A 283 -25.20 -17.21 20.40
C ALA A 283 -25.82 -17.02 18.99
N THR A 284 -26.43 -18.08 18.46
CA THR A 284 -27.19 -18.00 17.21
C THR A 284 -28.29 -16.94 17.33
N GLY A 285 -28.33 -16.01 16.37
CA GLY A 285 -29.28 -14.89 16.40
C GLY A 285 -28.87 -13.72 17.29
N GLN A 286 -27.63 -13.69 17.80
CA GLN A 286 -27.07 -12.53 18.51
C GLN A 286 -25.92 -11.90 17.73
N VAL A 287 -25.76 -10.59 17.93
CA VAL A 287 -24.72 -9.74 17.35
C VAL A 287 -23.88 -9.10 18.44
N CYS A 288 -22.64 -8.73 18.11
CA CYS A 288 -21.81 -7.98 19.05
C CYS A 288 -22.05 -6.48 18.94
N SER A 289 -22.46 -5.85 20.04
CA SER A 289 -22.68 -4.40 20.13
C SER A 289 -22.01 -3.84 21.36
N GLY A 290 -21.00 -2.99 21.18
CA GLY A 290 -20.27 -2.35 22.27
C GLY A 290 -19.60 -3.37 23.22
N GLY A 291 -19.27 -4.56 22.72
CA GLY A 291 -18.69 -5.64 23.52
C GLY A 291 -19.69 -6.52 24.27
N ALA A 292 -20.99 -6.39 23.99
CA ALA A 292 -22.03 -7.28 24.53
C ALA A 292 -22.79 -8.01 23.42
N CYS A 293 -23.10 -9.28 23.66
CA CYS A 293 -23.96 -10.06 22.79
C CYS A 293 -25.42 -9.66 23.00
N VAL A 294 -26.02 -9.06 21.98
CA VAL A 294 -27.40 -8.57 22.00
C VAL A 294 -28.22 -9.24 20.88
N ALA A 295 -29.53 -9.31 21.03
CA ALA A 295 -30.41 -9.95 20.03
C ALA A 295 -30.44 -9.18 18.69
N SER A 296 -30.22 -7.87 18.74
CA SER A 296 -30.15 -7.01 17.55
C SER A 296 -29.44 -5.71 17.90
N CYS A 297 -28.95 -5.00 16.89
CA CYS A 297 -28.40 -3.67 17.08
C CYS A 297 -29.45 -2.69 17.60
N SER A 298 -29.08 -1.88 18.59
CA SER A 298 -29.91 -0.76 19.04
C SER A 298 -29.75 0.40 18.06
N ALA A 299 -30.86 0.96 17.60
CA ALA A 299 -30.82 2.14 16.74
C ALA A 299 -29.98 3.26 17.39
N PRO A 300 -29.11 3.97 16.63
CA PRO A 300 -29.02 4.01 15.17
C PRO A 300 -28.08 2.96 14.52
N LEU A 301 -27.51 2.03 15.29
CA LEU A 301 -26.56 1.04 14.78
C LEU A 301 -27.26 0.01 13.87
N VAL A 302 -26.55 -0.46 12.85
CA VAL A 302 -27.01 -1.47 11.90
C VAL A 302 -26.14 -2.72 12.00
N GLU A 303 -26.76 -3.89 11.85
CA GLU A 303 -26.04 -5.16 11.84
C GLU A 303 -25.29 -5.32 10.52
N CYS A 304 -23.96 -5.35 10.60
CA CYS A 304 -23.08 -5.64 9.47
C CYS A 304 -22.01 -6.65 9.91
N SER A 305 -21.78 -7.69 9.12
CA SER A 305 -20.68 -8.65 9.35
C SER A 305 -20.68 -9.30 10.76
N GLY A 306 -21.86 -9.44 11.38
CA GLY A 306 -22.02 -10.01 12.73
C GLY A 306 -21.84 -9.04 13.89
N GLY A 307 -21.52 -7.77 13.61
CA GLY A 307 -21.37 -6.69 14.58
C GLY A 307 -22.37 -5.55 14.35
N CYS A 308 -22.47 -4.66 15.33
CA CYS A 308 -23.26 -3.44 15.23
C CYS A 308 -22.39 -2.24 14.89
N HIS A 309 -22.71 -1.60 13.78
CA HIS A 309 -21.91 -0.54 13.19
C HIS A 309 -22.75 0.73 12.97
N ASP A 310 -22.17 1.90 13.26
CA ASP A 310 -22.82 3.17 12.98
C ASP A 310 -22.49 3.58 11.55
N LEU A 311 -23.44 3.38 10.63
CA LEU A 311 -23.24 3.70 9.22
C LEU A 311 -22.99 5.19 8.96
N GLN A 312 -23.18 6.08 9.94
CA GLN A 312 -22.92 7.50 9.81
C GLN A 312 -21.44 7.87 9.94
N VAL A 313 -20.67 7.05 10.64
CA VAL A 313 -19.28 7.35 11.03
C VAL A 313 -18.31 6.18 10.88
N ASP A 314 -18.80 4.96 10.68
CA ASP A 314 -17.96 3.80 10.46
C ASP A 314 -17.40 3.79 9.03
N PRO A 315 -16.07 3.94 8.85
CA PRO A 315 -15.45 3.91 7.53
C PRO A 315 -15.53 2.54 6.85
N LEU A 316 -15.81 1.44 7.54
CA LEU A 316 -15.97 0.11 6.93
C LEU A 316 -17.42 -0.19 6.48
N HIS A 317 -18.38 0.61 6.92
CA HIS A 317 -19.81 0.39 6.68
C HIS A 317 -20.54 1.72 6.39
N CYS A 318 -19.93 2.63 5.65
CA CYS A 318 -20.41 4.00 5.54
C CYS A 318 -21.68 4.10 4.67
N GLY A 319 -22.81 4.49 5.24
CA GLY A 319 -24.11 4.60 4.56
C GLY A 319 -24.78 3.26 4.23
N ALA A 320 -24.01 2.17 4.09
CA ALA A 320 -24.50 0.80 3.90
C ALA A 320 -23.48 -0.23 4.40
N CYS A 321 -23.95 -1.41 4.80
CA CYS A 321 -23.05 -2.50 5.21
C CYS A 321 -22.07 -2.87 4.08
N GLY A 322 -20.78 -2.95 4.41
CA GLY A 322 -19.70 -3.28 3.48
C GLY A 322 -19.29 -2.13 2.56
N ASN A 323 -19.92 -0.95 2.68
CA ASN A 323 -19.50 0.22 1.93
C ASN A 323 -18.29 0.88 2.61
N VAL A 324 -17.12 0.35 2.29
CA VAL A 324 -15.85 0.84 2.83
C VAL A 324 -15.48 2.16 2.19
N CYS A 325 -15.20 3.18 3.00
CA CYS A 325 -14.56 4.40 2.55
C CYS A 325 -13.12 4.13 2.14
N THR A 326 -12.86 4.28 0.84
CA THR A 326 -11.51 4.33 0.25
C THR A 326 -10.64 5.32 1.02
N ALA A 327 -9.33 5.08 1.22
CA ALA A 327 -8.61 5.94 2.15
C ALA A 327 -8.43 7.40 1.69
N GLY A 328 -8.12 8.24 2.66
CA GLY A 328 -8.26 9.70 2.56
C GLY A 328 -9.71 10.18 2.69
N ARG A 329 -10.67 9.26 2.88
CA ARG A 329 -12.06 9.57 3.19
C ARG A 329 -12.43 9.01 4.55
N SER A 330 -13.20 9.78 5.30
CA SER A 330 -13.88 9.29 6.50
C SER A 330 -15.36 9.20 6.23
N CYS A 331 -16.03 8.34 6.98
CA CYS A 331 -17.47 8.34 6.95
C CYS A 331 -17.98 9.54 7.75
N THR A 332 -18.70 10.41 7.08
CA THR A 332 -19.34 11.56 7.71
C THR A 332 -20.77 11.64 7.21
N ALA A 333 -21.72 11.58 8.13
CA ALA A 333 -23.15 11.61 7.83
C ALA A 333 -23.58 10.54 6.79
N GLY A 334 -22.97 9.34 6.86
CA GLY A 334 -23.31 8.22 5.99
C GLY A 334 -22.79 8.35 4.55
N SER A 335 -21.81 9.22 4.33
CA SER A 335 -21.12 9.36 3.05
C SER A 335 -19.62 9.41 3.25
N CYS A 336 -18.87 8.75 2.37
CA CYS A 336 -17.42 8.81 2.38
C CYS A 336 -16.95 10.18 1.87
N GLN A 337 -16.64 11.06 2.81
CA GLN A 337 -16.19 12.42 2.54
C GLN A 337 -14.68 12.50 2.64
N ILE A 338 -14.06 13.30 1.78
CA ILE A 338 -12.62 13.57 1.86
C ILE A 338 -12.37 14.32 3.17
N VAL A 339 -11.48 13.77 4.00
CA VAL A 339 -11.02 14.45 5.21
C VAL A 339 -9.62 14.96 4.96
N CYS A 340 -9.45 16.26 5.17
CA CYS A 340 -8.15 16.90 5.07
C CYS A 340 -7.43 16.82 6.40
N GLY A 341 -6.17 16.39 6.36
CA GLY A 341 -5.30 16.39 7.53
C GLY A 341 -5.12 17.79 8.08
N SER A 342 -4.69 17.88 9.34
CA SER A 342 -4.42 19.15 10.00
C SER A 342 -3.53 20.06 9.15
N GLY A 343 -3.95 21.32 8.97
CA GLY A 343 -3.23 22.30 8.15
C GLY A 343 -3.58 22.29 6.66
N THR A 344 -4.46 21.39 6.19
CA THR A 344 -4.90 21.34 4.79
C THR A 344 -6.40 21.55 4.64
N SER A 345 -6.81 22.16 3.52
CA SER A 345 -8.20 22.48 3.19
C SER A 345 -8.65 21.77 1.92
N LEU A 346 -9.92 21.38 1.84
CA LEU A 346 -10.46 20.74 0.64
C LEU A 346 -10.67 21.78 -0.46
N CYS A 347 -9.83 21.73 -1.50
CA CYS A 347 -9.97 22.54 -2.70
C CYS A 347 -10.40 21.65 -3.87
N GLY A 348 -11.69 21.70 -4.20
CA GLY A 348 -12.29 20.79 -5.18
C GLY A 348 -12.30 19.35 -4.66
N SER A 349 -11.61 18.45 -5.36
CA SER A 349 -11.50 17.03 -5.00
C SER A 349 -10.22 16.66 -4.24
N ALA A 350 -9.43 17.64 -3.80
CA ALA A 350 -8.16 17.37 -3.16
C ALA A 350 -7.86 18.33 -2.01
N CYS A 351 -7.26 17.79 -0.94
CA CYS A 351 -6.71 18.62 0.13
C CYS A 351 -5.46 19.35 -0.34
N ARG A 352 -5.39 20.65 -0.03
CA ARG A 352 -4.28 21.56 -0.34
C ARG A 352 -3.82 22.25 0.92
N ASP A 353 -2.52 22.39 1.06
CA ASP A 353 -1.94 23.27 2.07
C ASP A 353 -2.01 24.71 1.55
N LEU A 354 -2.96 25.48 2.07
CA LEU A 354 -3.16 26.86 1.64
C LEU A 354 -1.99 27.75 2.06
N ALA A 355 -1.10 27.31 2.96
CA ALA A 355 0.04 28.09 3.39
C ALA A 355 1.19 28.10 2.37
N VAL A 356 1.30 27.06 1.54
CA VAL A 356 2.45 26.85 0.64
C VAL A 356 2.08 26.49 -0.80
N ASP A 357 0.83 26.15 -1.10
CA ASP A 357 0.42 25.80 -2.47
C ASP A 357 0.28 27.06 -3.34
N PRO A 358 1.14 27.26 -4.35
CA PRO A 358 1.06 28.41 -5.24
C PRO A 358 -0.19 28.43 -6.12
N ASN A 359 -0.97 27.34 -6.21
CA ASN A 359 -2.23 27.30 -6.94
C ASN A 359 -3.46 27.49 -6.05
N ASN A 360 -3.29 27.50 -4.72
CA ASN A 360 -4.37 27.58 -3.73
C ASN A 360 -3.94 28.45 -2.52
N CYS A 361 -3.19 29.53 -2.78
CA CYS A 361 -2.50 30.27 -1.74
C CYS A 361 -3.47 31.09 -0.88
N GLY A 362 -3.56 30.79 0.42
CA GLY A 362 -4.48 31.41 1.38
C GLY A 362 -5.95 31.00 1.22
N THR A 363 -6.39 30.68 0.00
CA THR A 363 -7.73 30.15 -0.30
C THR A 363 -7.70 29.30 -1.57
N CYS A 364 -8.66 28.39 -1.70
CA CYS A 364 -8.78 27.50 -2.84
C CYS A 364 -8.91 28.28 -4.16
N GLY A 365 -8.14 27.88 -5.17
CA GLY A 365 -8.11 28.50 -6.49
C GLY A 365 -7.34 29.82 -6.60
N ASN A 366 -6.73 30.31 -5.51
CA ASN A 366 -5.90 31.51 -5.57
C ASN A 366 -4.49 31.16 -6.09
N VAL A 367 -4.29 31.34 -7.40
CA VAL A 367 -3.02 31.07 -8.08
C VAL A 367 -2.09 32.29 -7.95
N CYS A 368 -0.86 32.07 -7.48
CA CYS A 368 0.15 33.11 -7.39
C CYS A 368 0.59 33.59 -8.77
N PRO A 369 0.86 34.91 -8.94
CA PRO A 369 1.35 35.45 -10.19
C PRO A 369 2.68 34.81 -10.63
N THR A 370 2.97 34.86 -11.93
CA THR A 370 4.22 34.30 -12.49
C THR A 370 5.44 34.82 -11.73
N GLY A 371 6.26 33.91 -11.23
CA GLY A 371 7.48 34.21 -10.46
C GLY A 371 7.25 34.50 -8.97
N LYS A 372 6.02 34.38 -8.47
CA LYS A 372 5.68 34.49 -7.05
C LYS A 372 5.48 33.12 -6.43
N SER A 373 5.81 33.01 -5.14
CA SER A 373 5.67 31.78 -4.36
C SER A 373 4.64 31.97 -3.25
N CYS A 374 4.01 30.88 -2.78
CA CYS A 374 3.10 30.96 -1.64
C CYS A 374 3.90 30.78 -0.35
N VAL A 375 3.86 31.78 0.54
CA VAL A 375 4.49 31.74 1.85
C VAL A 375 3.48 32.16 2.89
N SER A 376 3.17 31.26 3.82
CA SER A 376 2.18 31.47 4.89
C SER A 376 0.82 31.98 4.39
N GLY A 377 0.40 31.50 3.21
CA GLY A 377 -0.91 31.84 2.61
C GLY A 377 -0.93 33.18 1.86
N SER A 378 0.24 33.76 1.57
CA SER A 378 0.37 34.97 0.75
C SER A 378 1.34 34.77 -0.41
N CYS A 379 1.00 35.29 -1.59
CA CYS A 379 1.89 35.26 -2.75
C CYS A 379 2.98 36.33 -2.63
N THR A 380 4.23 35.92 -2.59
CA THR A 380 5.41 36.79 -2.36
C THR A 380 6.44 36.74 -3.46
#